data_AF-A0A914QCU1-F1
#
_entry.id   AF-A0A914QCU1-F1
#
_cell.length_a   1.000
_cell.length_b   1.000
_cell.length_c   1.000
_cell.angle_alpha   90.00
_cell.angle_beta   90.00
_cell.angle_gamma   90.00
#
_symmetry.space_group_name_H-M   'P 1'
#
loop_
_entity.id
_entity.type
_entity.pdbx_description
1 polymer ?
#
loop_
_entity_poly.entity_id
_entity_poly.type
_entity_poly.pdbx_seq_one_letter_code
_entity_poly.pdbx_strand_id
1 'polypeptide(L)'
;MVFCDGAHQGLKNCDTKTHQIFKTVVSKRKILLTGTPSPNDLMDYYNLIYRVNPNVLGTPAQFEEEYKNPIKRGSHKRATAHDTEYMERCCEELKEKVKDVVDFQSQEYVKKDFVLGVALTKPQLIMYEDYLNRENPDTGNKAKRYCLADFHVFNHLITHPWLLIRDHERIGDVKGNFEIQNIC
;
A
#
# COMPACT_ATOMS: atom_id res chain seq x y z
N MET A 1 -30.47 6.57 1.19
CA MET A 1 -29.15 7.22 1.36
C MET A 1 -28.18 6.10 1.69
N VAL A 2 -26.97 6.11 1.13
CA VAL A 2 -25.95 5.06 1.34
C VAL A 2 -24.73 5.70 1.98
N PHE A 3 -24.23 5.09 3.05
CA PHE A 3 -22.94 5.42 3.67
C PHE A 3 -21.99 4.25 3.42
N CYS A 4 -20.78 4.53 2.96
CA CYS A 4 -19.71 3.54 2.85
C CYS A 4 -18.51 4.02 3.64
N ASP A 5 -18.20 3.33 4.73
CA ASP A 5 -16.98 3.54 5.48
C ASP A 5 -15.80 2.78 4.84
N GLY A 6 -14.58 3.28 5.01
CA GLY A 6 -13.36 2.69 4.45
C GLY A 6 -13.37 2.59 2.93
N ALA A 7 -14.02 3.55 2.24
CA ALA A 7 -14.27 3.48 0.80
C ALA A 7 -12.99 3.26 -0.03
N HIS A 8 -11.84 3.79 0.43
CA HIS A 8 -10.55 3.56 -0.21
C HIS A 8 -10.15 2.08 -0.29
N GLN A 9 -10.41 1.27 0.74
CA GLN A 9 -10.08 -0.16 0.72
C GLN A 9 -11.12 -0.99 -0.04
N GLY A 10 -12.41 -0.64 0.10
CA GLY A 10 -13.50 -1.43 -0.49
C GLY A 10 -13.78 -1.17 -1.97
N LEU A 11 -13.46 0.04 -2.48
CA LEU A 11 -13.88 0.51 -3.80
C LEU A 11 -12.72 0.87 -4.75
N LYS A 12 -11.47 0.60 -4.35
CA LYS A 12 -10.30 0.85 -5.20
C LYS A 12 -10.27 0.00 -6.46
N ASN A 13 -10.49 -1.31 -6.32
CA ASN A 13 -10.43 -2.24 -7.46
C ASN A 13 -11.83 -2.47 -8.04
N CYS A 14 -11.97 -2.17 -9.34
CA CYS A 14 -13.23 -2.33 -10.06
C CYS A 14 -13.75 -3.77 -10.14
N ASP A 15 -12.88 -4.75 -9.89
CA ASP A 15 -13.21 -6.17 -9.95
C ASP A 15 -13.69 -6.74 -8.62
N THR A 16 -13.69 -5.96 -7.54
CA THR A 16 -14.17 -6.45 -6.24
C THR A 16 -15.68 -6.65 -6.27
N LYS A 17 -16.16 -7.71 -5.61
CA LYS A 17 -17.59 -7.98 -5.43
C LYS A 17 -18.31 -6.78 -4.80
N THR A 18 -17.66 -6.14 -3.83
CA THR A 18 -18.17 -4.93 -3.17
C THR A 18 -18.43 -3.80 -4.17
N HIS A 19 -17.50 -3.56 -5.10
CA HIS A 19 -17.67 -2.53 -6.13
C HIS A 19 -18.79 -2.85 -7.11
N GLN A 20 -18.89 -4.12 -7.54
CA GLN A 20 -19.97 -4.56 -8.43
C GLN A 20 -21.34 -4.39 -7.78
N ILE A 21 -21.49 -4.75 -6.50
CA ILE A 21 -22.73 -4.55 -5.74
C ILE A 21 -22.99 -3.05 -5.53
N PHE A 22 -21.97 -2.25 -5.21
CA PHE A 22 -22.15 -0.82 -4.99
C PHE A 22 -22.66 -0.08 -6.25
N LYS A 23 -22.31 -0.57 -7.44
CA LYS A 23 -22.85 -0.08 -8.72
C LYS A 23 -24.34 -0.35 -8.88
N THR A 24 -24.84 -1.49 -8.41
CA THR A 24 -26.26 -1.86 -8.57
C THR A 24 -27.17 -1.16 -7.56
N VAL A 25 -26.61 -0.66 -6.45
CA VAL A 25 -27.38 0.08 -5.45
C VAL A 25 -27.78 1.46 -5.97
N VAL A 26 -29.07 1.61 -6.28
CA VAL A 26 -29.70 2.87 -6.66
C VAL A 26 -30.05 3.66 -5.41
N SER A 27 -29.52 4.89 -5.29
CA SER A 27 -29.82 5.77 -4.17
C SER A 27 -29.67 7.24 -4.56
N LYS A 28 -30.53 8.11 -4.03
CA LYS A 28 -30.47 9.57 -4.28
C LYS A 28 -29.24 10.27 -3.69
N ARG A 29 -28.63 9.72 -2.63
CA ARG A 29 -27.48 10.30 -1.92
C ARG A 29 -26.53 9.19 -1.50
N LYS A 30 -25.26 9.31 -1.89
CA LYS A 30 -24.14 8.41 -1.55
C LYS A 30 -23.07 9.22 -0.84
N ILE A 31 -22.62 8.76 0.32
CA ILE A 31 -21.56 9.38 1.12
C ILE A 31 -20.46 8.33 1.32
N LEU A 32 -19.25 8.66 0.89
CA LEU A 32 -18.07 7.81 1.05
C LEU A 32 -17.18 8.42 2.13
N LEU A 33 -16.84 7.65 3.16
CA LEU A 33 -15.91 8.05 4.20
C LEU A 33 -14.55 7.38 3.92
N THR A 34 -13.48 8.17 3.96
CA THR A 34 -12.11 7.68 3.78
C THR A 34 -11.19 8.36 4.79
N GLY A 35 -10.41 7.55 5.51
CA GLY A 35 -9.36 8.05 6.40
C GLY A 35 -8.03 8.35 5.69
N THR A 36 -7.91 8.00 4.40
CA THR A 36 -6.71 8.25 3.60
C THR A 36 -7.01 9.39 2.62
N PRO A 37 -6.48 10.61 2.87
CA PRO A 37 -6.87 11.79 2.09
C PRO A 37 -6.24 11.85 0.70
N SER A 38 -5.15 11.12 0.48
CA SER A 38 -4.53 10.97 -0.83
C SER A 38 -4.33 9.49 -1.10
N PRO A 39 -5.12 8.86 -1.98
CA PRO A 39 -4.76 7.56 -2.49
C PRO A 39 -3.46 7.71 -3.29
N ASN A 40 -2.54 6.76 -3.14
CA ASN A 40 -1.25 6.73 -3.85
C ASN A 40 -1.37 6.78 -5.39
N ASP A 41 -2.58 6.63 -5.93
CA ASP A 41 -2.93 6.79 -7.35
C ASP A 41 -4.13 7.74 -7.51
N LEU A 42 -3.95 8.79 -8.31
CA LEU A 42 -5.00 9.74 -8.72
C LEU A 42 -6.21 9.03 -9.37
N MET A 43 -6.00 7.85 -9.95
CA MET A 43 -7.10 7.07 -10.53
C MET A 43 -8.04 6.49 -9.48
N ASP A 44 -7.51 6.13 -8.30
CA ASP A 44 -8.35 5.70 -7.18
C ASP A 44 -9.22 6.86 -6.70
N TYR A 45 -8.66 8.08 -6.69
CA TYR A 45 -9.38 9.30 -6.35
C TYR A 45 -10.52 9.58 -7.34
N TYR A 46 -10.24 9.50 -8.64
CA TYR A 46 -11.25 9.59 -9.70
C TYR A 46 -12.36 8.55 -9.49
N ASN A 47 -12.01 7.29 -9.23
CA ASN A 47 -12.96 6.21 -9.06
C ASN A 47 -13.92 6.47 -7.89
N LEU A 48 -13.42 7.00 -6.77
CA LEU A 48 -14.26 7.35 -5.62
C LEU A 48 -15.24 8.47 -5.95
N ILE A 49 -14.77 9.55 -6.59
CA ILE A 49 -15.62 10.68 -6.96
C ILE A 49 -16.65 10.27 -8.00
N TYR A 50 -16.25 9.53 -9.04
CA TYR A 50 -17.13 9.05 -10.09
C TYR A 50 -18.29 8.19 -9.54
N ARG A 51 -18.06 7.47 -8.43
CA ARG A 51 -19.09 6.65 -7.76
C ARG A 51 -20.13 7.47 -7.02
N VAL A 52 -19.77 8.66 -6.55
CA VAL A 52 -20.67 9.59 -5.87
C VAL A 52 -21.35 10.51 -6.88
N ASN A 53 -20.57 11.11 -7.78
CA ASN A 53 -21.02 12.06 -8.78
C ASN A 53 -20.23 11.89 -10.10
N PRO A 54 -20.77 11.13 -11.08
CA PRO A 54 -20.06 10.81 -12.32
C PRO A 54 -19.90 12.01 -13.27
N ASN A 55 -20.63 13.11 -13.06
CA ASN A 55 -20.67 14.25 -13.99
C ASN A 55 -19.56 15.29 -13.76
N VAL A 56 -18.73 15.13 -12.73
CA VAL A 56 -17.79 16.18 -12.28
C VAL A 56 -16.44 16.10 -13.00
N LEU A 57 -15.93 14.89 -13.23
CA LEU A 57 -14.57 14.66 -13.72
C LEU A 57 -14.50 14.13 -15.16
N GLY A 58 -15.64 13.97 -15.83
CA GLY A 58 -15.69 13.44 -17.19
C GLY A 58 -15.32 11.95 -17.28
N THR A 59 -14.85 11.52 -18.45
CA THR A 59 -14.47 10.12 -18.69
C THR A 59 -13.11 9.77 -18.08
N PRO A 60 -12.83 8.48 -17.82
CA PRO A 60 -11.53 8.05 -17.28
C PRO A 60 -10.36 8.52 -18.14
N ALA A 61 -10.45 8.38 -19.46
CA ALA A 61 -9.38 8.75 -20.39
C ALA A 61 -9.11 10.25 -20.38
N GLN A 62 -10.15 11.08 -20.37
CA GLN A 62 -10.02 12.54 -20.27
C GLN A 62 -9.36 12.93 -18.95
N PHE A 63 -9.78 12.33 -17.84
CA PHE A 63 -9.17 12.60 -16.53
C PHE A 63 -7.68 12.21 -16.50
N GLU A 64 -7.31 11.10 -17.15
CA GLU A 64 -5.92 10.68 -17.22
C GLU A 64 -5.05 11.67 -18.00
N GLU A 65 -5.56 12.18 -19.12
CA GLU A 65 -4.85 13.14 -19.98
C GLU A 65 -4.78 14.55 -19.38
N GLU A 66 -5.88 15.04 -18.80
CA GLU A 66 -6.00 16.39 -18.25
C GLU A 66 -5.32 16.54 -16.87
N TYR A 67 -5.33 15.49 -16.03
CA TYR A 67 -4.89 15.58 -14.65
C TYR A 67 -3.79 14.56 -14.30
N LYS A 68 -4.07 13.25 -14.42
CA LYS A 68 -3.17 12.21 -13.91
C LYS A 68 -1.77 12.28 -14.53
N ASN A 69 -1.67 12.32 -15.85
CA ASN A 69 -0.42 12.30 -16.57
C ASN A 69 0.40 13.59 -16.39
N PRO A 70 -0.19 14.80 -16.50
CA PRO A 70 0.47 16.06 -16.16
C PRO A 70 1.01 16.09 -14.72
N ILE A 71 0.19 15.71 -13.75
CA ILE A 71 0.57 15.75 -12.33
C ILE A 71 1.71 14.76 -12.05
N LYS A 72 1.62 13.55 -12.60
CA LYS A 72 2.68 12.55 -12.49
C LYS A 72 4.00 13.04 -13.10
N ARG A 73 3.93 13.69 -14.27
CA ARG A 73 5.11 14.25 -14.96
C ARG A 73 5.78 15.35 -14.15
N GLY A 74 5.03 16.33 -13.64
CA GLY A 74 5.57 17.42 -12.82
C GLY A 74 6.11 16.97 -11.45
N SER A 75 5.58 15.87 -10.90
CA SER A 75 6.03 15.31 -9.61
C SER A 75 7.37 14.55 -9.70
N HIS A 76 7.85 14.25 -10.91
CA HIS A 76 9.13 13.56 -11.07
C HIS A 76 10.32 14.45 -10.66
N LYS A 77 11.33 13.84 -10.00
CA LYS A 77 12.57 14.52 -9.56
C LYS A 77 13.35 15.24 -10.67
N ARG A 78 13.11 14.89 -11.94
CA ARG A 78 13.76 15.47 -13.12
C ARG A 78 12.79 16.29 -13.98
N ALA A 79 11.63 16.67 -13.44
CA ALA A 79 10.67 17.51 -14.12
C ALA A 79 11.30 18.87 -14.47
N THR A 80 10.94 19.41 -15.63
CA THR A 80 11.34 20.77 -15.99
C THR A 80 10.54 21.78 -15.18
N ALA A 81 11.02 23.04 -15.08
CA ALA A 81 10.27 24.09 -14.40
C ALA A 81 8.85 24.26 -14.98
N HIS A 82 8.72 24.14 -16.30
CA HIS A 82 7.44 24.18 -17.00
C HIS A 82 6.52 23.01 -16.60
N ASP A 83 7.04 21.79 -16.46
CA ASP A 83 6.24 20.63 -16.05
C ASP A 83 5.72 20.79 -14.61
N THR A 84 6.52 21.36 -13.71
CA THR A 84 6.13 21.62 -12.32
C THR A 84 5.03 22.69 -12.25
N GLU A 85 5.20 23.81 -12.96
CA GLU A 85 4.19 24.88 -13.02
C GLU A 85 2.87 24.36 -13.63
N TYR A 86 2.96 23.57 -14.70
CA TYR A 86 1.78 22.97 -15.31
C TYR A 86 1.07 21.98 -14.36
N MET A 87 1.83 21.16 -13.62
CA MET A 87 1.27 20.29 -12.57
C MET A 87 0.54 21.10 -11.49
N GLU A 88 1.15 22.19 -10.99
CA GLU A 88 0.55 23.01 -9.94
C GLU A 88 -0.79 23.58 -10.39
N ARG A 89 -0.85 24.11 -11.61
CA ARG A 89 -2.11 24.59 -12.20
C ARG A 89 -3.15 23.48 -12.33
N CYS A 90 -2.79 22.30 -12.85
CA CYS A 90 -3.69 21.15 -12.93
C CYS A 90 -4.21 20.73 -11.54
N CYS A 91 -3.37 20.77 -10.51
CA CYS A 91 -3.76 20.47 -9.13
C CYS A 91 -4.76 21.49 -8.57
N GLU A 92 -4.56 22.78 -8.80
CA GLU A 92 -5.49 23.83 -8.38
C GLU A 92 -6.84 23.72 -9.09
N GLU A 93 -6.83 23.55 -10.41
CA GLU A 93 -8.05 23.34 -11.19
C GLU A 93 -8.83 22.10 -10.72
N LEU A 94 -8.12 21.00 -10.43
CA LEU A 94 -8.76 19.78 -9.94
C LEU A 94 -9.39 20.01 -8.56
N LYS A 95 -8.69 20.67 -7.64
CA LYS A 95 -9.21 21.01 -6.30
C LYS A 95 -10.47 21.85 -6.40
N GLU A 96 -10.48 22.84 -7.29
CA GLU A 96 -11.64 23.71 -7.50
C GLU A 96 -12.83 22.94 -8.09
N LYS A 97 -12.60 22.02 -9.05
CA LYS A 97 -13.67 21.17 -9.61
C LYS A 97 -14.34 20.25 -8.59
N VAL A 98 -13.60 19.77 -7.59
CA VAL A 98 -14.08 18.76 -6.63
C VAL A 98 -14.52 19.34 -5.29
N LYS A 99 -14.35 20.65 -5.07
CA LYS A 99 -14.61 21.33 -3.79
C LYS A 99 -16.01 21.10 -3.22
N ASP A 100 -17.03 21.00 -4.07
CA ASP A 100 -18.42 20.83 -3.66
C ASP A 100 -18.79 19.36 -3.39
N VAL A 101 -17.89 18.42 -3.72
CA VAL A 101 -18.09 16.97 -3.59
C VAL A 101 -17.23 16.39 -2.48
N VAL A 102 -16.04 16.95 -2.27
CA VAL A 102 -15.04 16.43 -1.34
C VAL A 102 -14.86 17.42 -0.21
N ASP A 103 -15.33 17.02 0.97
CA ASP A 103 -15.03 17.70 2.23
C ASP A 103 -13.82 17.04 2.88
N PHE A 104 -12.71 17.78 2.95
CA PHE A 104 -11.49 17.34 3.60
C PHE A 104 -11.13 18.29 4.75
N GLN A 105 -11.18 17.77 5.97
CA GLN A 105 -10.71 18.49 7.15
C GLN A 105 -9.31 18.00 7.52
N SER A 106 -8.31 18.84 7.24
CA SER A 106 -6.97 18.64 7.76
C SER A 106 -6.99 18.89 9.27
N GLN A 107 -6.67 17.88 10.07
CA GLN A 107 -6.33 18.11 11.47
C GLN A 107 -4.85 18.50 11.54
N GLU A 108 -4.57 19.73 11.96
CA GLU A 108 -3.21 20.17 12.29
C GLU A 108 -2.77 19.56 13.63
N TYR A 109 -2.42 18.28 13.62
CA TYR A 109 -1.61 17.70 14.69
C TYR A 109 -0.18 17.57 14.21
N VAL A 110 0.76 18.12 14.97
CA VAL A 110 2.19 17.96 14.69
C VAL A 110 2.59 16.55 15.13
N LYS A 111 2.46 15.59 14.22
CA LYS A 111 2.96 14.24 14.41
C LYS A 111 4.49 14.28 14.45
N LYS A 112 5.08 13.79 15.55
CA LYS A 112 6.53 13.57 15.64
C LYS A 112 6.82 12.10 15.35
N ASP A 113 7.42 11.84 14.21
CA ASP A 113 7.86 10.50 13.82
C ASP A 113 9.35 10.30 14.18
N PHE A 114 9.66 9.17 14.80
CA PHE A 114 11.01 8.79 15.17
C PHE A 114 11.42 7.52 14.42
N VAL A 115 12.63 7.51 13.87
CA VAL A 115 13.23 6.33 13.27
C VAL A 115 14.36 5.87 14.19
N LEU A 116 14.19 4.69 14.79
CA LEU A 116 15.19 4.10 15.67
C LEU A 116 15.98 3.03 14.90
N GLY A 117 17.25 3.29 14.66
CA GLY A 117 18.17 2.29 14.14
C GLY A 117 18.61 1.36 15.27
N VAL A 118 18.00 0.17 15.36
CA VAL A 118 18.37 -0.85 16.34
C VAL A 118 19.30 -1.86 15.67
N ALA A 119 20.50 -2.03 16.23
CA ALA A 119 21.43 -3.06 15.77
C ALA A 119 20.91 -4.47 16.12
N LEU A 120 21.10 -5.42 15.21
CA LEU A 120 20.78 -6.82 15.47
C LEU A 120 21.65 -7.38 16.59
N THR A 121 21.06 -8.20 17.45
CA THR A 121 21.78 -8.93 18.50
C THR A 121 22.69 -10.01 17.88
N LYS A 122 23.72 -10.44 18.61
CA LYS A 122 24.62 -11.52 18.14
C LYS A 122 23.87 -12.78 17.68
N PRO A 123 22.87 -13.31 18.43
CA PRO A 123 22.11 -14.47 17.96
C PRO A 123 21.32 -14.20 16.67
N GLN A 124 20.73 -13.01 16.53
CA GLN A 124 20.02 -12.62 15.29
C GLN A 124 20.96 -12.57 14.09
N LEU A 125 22.18 -12.03 14.26
CA LEU A 125 23.18 -11.99 13.19
C LEU A 125 23.58 -13.38 12.74
N ILE A 126 23.87 -14.29 13.68
CA ILE A 126 24.24 -15.67 13.38
C ILE A 126 23.12 -16.37 12.60
N MET A 127 21.87 -16.25 13.05
CA MET A 127 20.72 -16.86 12.37
C MET A 127 20.47 -16.24 10.99
N TYR A 128 20.72 -14.93 10.84
CA TYR A 128 20.55 -14.22 9.58
C TYR A 128 21.58 -14.68 8.55
N GLU A 129 22.85 -14.78 8.95
CA GLU A 129 23.94 -15.30 8.12
C GLU A 129 23.71 -16.77 7.75
N ASP A 130 23.31 -17.60 8.70
CA ASP A 130 22.96 -19.01 8.44
C ASP A 130 21.85 -19.12 7.39
N TYR A 131 20.77 -18.35 7.56
CA TYR A 131 19.66 -18.34 6.60
C TYR A 131 20.09 -17.86 5.21
N LEU A 132 20.95 -16.84 5.12
CA LEU A 132 21.49 -16.36 3.85
C LEU A 132 22.44 -17.36 3.17
N ASN A 133 23.07 -18.26 3.92
CA ASN A 133 23.99 -19.25 3.36
C ASN A 133 23.29 -20.53 2.91
N ARG A 134 22.03 -20.77 3.33
CA ARG A 134 21.23 -21.92 2.90
C ARG A 134 20.90 -21.89 1.40
N GLU A 135 21.03 -23.04 0.77
CA GLU A 135 20.58 -23.29 -0.59
C GLU A 135 19.09 -23.64 -0.59
N ASN A 136 18.36 -23.25 -1.65
CA ASN A 136 16.96 -23.62 -1.76
C ASN A 136 16.83 -25.14 -1.94
N PRO A 137 16.17 -25.87 -1.02
CA PRO A 137 16.03 -27.33 -1.10
C PRO A 137 15.37 -27.82 -2.39
N ASP A 138 14.48 -27.02 -3.01
CA ASP A 138 13.72 -27.44 -4.21
C ASP A 138 14.48 -27.24 -5.53
N THR A 139 15.49 -26.36 -5.53
CA THR A 139 16.19 -25.99 -6.76
C THR A 139 17.70 -26.19 -6.70
N GLY A 140 18.27 -26.49 -5.52
CA GLY A 140 19.72 -26.60 -5.31
C GLY A 140 20.49 -25.34 -5.71
N ASN A 141 19.79 -24.21 -5.82
CA ASN A 141 20.31 -23.02 -6.44
C ASN A 141 20.02 -21.81 -5.55
N LYS A 142 21.08 -21.10 -5.13
CA LYS A 142 20.99 -19.94 -4.24
C LYS A 142 20.13 -18.79 -4.82
N ALA A 143 19.93 -18.77 -6.13
CA ALA A 143 19.30 -17.68 -6.86
C ALA A 143 17.76 -17.72 -6.93
N LYS A 144 17.12 -18.88 -6.70
CA LYS A 144 15.64 -18.99 -6.75
C LYS A 144 15.08 -18.98 -5.33
N ARG A 145 15.03 -17.80 -4.73
CA ARG A 145 14.42 -17.57 -3.42
C ARG A 145 12.96 -17.15 -3.56
N TYR A 146 12.09 -17.62 -2.67
CA TYR A 146 10.70 -17.18 -2.62
C TYR A 146 10.65 -15.84 -1.87
N CYS A 147 10.80 -14.73 -2.59
CA CYS A 147 10.90 -13.37 -2.03
C CYS A 147 9.89 -13.08 -0.89
N LEU A 148 8.64 -13.53 -1.02
CA LEU A 148 7.62 -13.35 0.00
C LEU A 148 7.81 -14.25 1.23
N ALA A 149 8.18 -15.52 1.04
CA ALA A 149 8.41 -16.44 2.14
C ALA A 149 9.64 -16.01 2.95
N ASP A 150 10.71 -15.64 2.27
CA ASP A 150 11.94 -15.16 2.89
C ASP A 150 11.69 -13.86 3.67
N PHE A 151 10.87 -12.95 3.14
CA PHE A 151 10.47 -11.74 3.85
C PHE A 151 9.77 -12.06 5.18
N HIS A 152 8.89 -13.07 5.22
CA HIS A 152 8.26 -13.49 6.47
C HIS A 152 9.26 -14.05 7.48
N VAL A 153 10.21 -14.88 7.02
CA VAL A 153 11.29 -15.41 7.88
C VAL A 153 12.11 -14.27 8.47
N PHE A 154 12.53 -13.31 7.65
CA PHE A 154 13.32 -12.17 8.13
C PHE A 154 12.54 -11.27 9.09
N ASN A 155 11.24 -11.04 8.85
CA ASN A 155 10.41 -10.29 9.79
C ASN A 155 10.36 -10.97 11.16
N HIS A 156 10.24 -12.29 11.21
CA HIS A 156 10.25 -13.03 12.47
C HIS A 156 11.61 -12.95 13.16
N LEU A 157 12.71 -13.12 12.41
CA LEU A 157 14.07 -13.00 12.92
C LEU A 157 14.36 -11.62 13.54
N ILE A 158 14.00 -10.55 12.83
CA ILE A 158 14.25 -9.17 13.25
C ILE A 158 13.36 -8.80 14.44
N THR A 159 12.13 -9.32 14.50
CA THR A 159 11.21 -9.10 15.63
C THR A 159 11.71 -9.79 16.89
N HIS A 160 11.92 -11.12 16.84
CA HIS A 160 12.49 -11.89 17.94
C HIS A 160 12.87 -13.31 17.49
N PRO A 161 14.09 -13.82 17.76
CA PRO A 161 14.55 -15.16 17.34
C PRO A 161 13.61 -16.31 17.69
N TRP A 162 12.94 -16.25 18.85
CA TRP A 162 11.98 -17.25 19.29
C TRP A 162 10.81 -17.47 18.31
N LEU A 163 10.41 -16.46 17.53
CA LEU A 163 9.33 -16.61 16.56
C LEU A 163 9.67 -17.62 15.46
N LEU A 164 10.95 -17.68 15.06
CA LEU A 164 11.42 -18.68 14.12
C LEU A 164 11.41 -20.09 14.72
N ILE A 165 11.81 -20.20 15.98
CA ILE A 165 11.81 -21.47 16.71
C ILE A 165 10.37 -21.99 16.83
N ARG A 166 9.44 -21.14 17.26
CA ARG A 166 8.02 -21.47 17.38
C ARG A 166 7.40 -21.88 16.05
N ASP A 167 7.69 -21.14 14.99
CA ASP A 167 7.17 -21.46 13.66
C ASP A 167 7.75 -22.78 13.15
N HIS A 168 9.03 -23.04 13.42
CA HIS A 168 9.64 -24.34 13.15
C HIS A 168 8.99 -25.45 13.98
N GLU A 169 8.70 -25.26 15.27
CA GLU A 169 8.02 -26.25 16.11
C GLU A 169 6.59 -26.53 15.61
N ARG A 170 5.87 -25.49 15.20
CA ARG A 170 4.52 -25.61 14.63
C ARG A 170 4.52 -26.32 13.27
N ILE A 171 5.57 -26.14 12.47
CA ILE A 171 5.77 -26.84 11.19
C ILE A 171 6.38 -28.24 11.42
N GLY A 172 7.14 -28.43 12.49
CA GLY A 172 7.87 -29.64 12.88
C GLY A 172 6.96 -30.77 13.37
N ASP A 173 5.72 -30.47 13.77
CA ASP A 173 4.63 -31.47 13.84
C ASP A 173 4.27 -32.06 12.45
N VAL A 174 4.80 -31.47 11.38
CA VAL A 174 4.74 -31.93 9.99
C VAL A 174 6.15 -32.00 9.38
N LYS A 175 7.01 -32.86 9.97
CA LYS A 175 8.31 -33.35 9.45
C LYS A 175 9.49 -32.37 9.41
N GLY A 176 10.50 -32.66 10.25
CA GLY A 176 11.92 -32.55 9.85
C GLY A 176 12.82 -31.63 10.69
N ASN A 177 13.63 -32.25 11.55
CA ASN A 177 14.78 -31.75 12.32
C ASN A 177 15.40 -30.39 11.95
N PHE A 178 15.26 -29.40 12.84
CA PHE A 178 16.32 -28.45 13.18
C PHE A 178 16.93 -28.88 14.52
N GLU A 179 18.23 -29.17 14.56
CA GLU A 179 18.96 -29.30 15.81
C GLU A 179 19.34 -27.92 16.34
N ILE A 180 18.56 -27.41 17.29
CA ILE A 180 18.90 -26.22 18.09
C ILE A 180 19.82 -26.67 19.24
N GLN A 181 21.03 -27.13 18.92
CA GLN A 181 21.97 -27.60 19.96
C GLN A 181 23.10 -26.63 20.32
N ASN A 182 23.19 -25.42 19.76
CA ASN A 182 24.31 -24.52 20.06
C ASN A 182 23.93 -23.06 20.37
N ILE A 183 22.85 -22.82 21.13
CA ILE A 183 22.55 -21.47 21.67
C ILE A 183 22.35 -21.52 23.19
N CYS A 184 23.31 -22.11 23.89
CA CYS A 184 23.61 -21.84 25.30
C CYS A 184 25.11 -21.61 25.42
#